data_AF-A0A1L2FUQ0-F1
#
_entry.id   AF-A0A1L2FUQ0-F1
#
_cell.length_a   1.000
_cell.length_b   1.000
_cell.length_c   1.000
_cell.angle_alpha   90.00
_cell.angle_beta   90.00
_cell.angle_gamma   90.00
#
_symmetry.space_group_name_H-M   'P 1'
#
loop_
_entity.id
_entity.type
_entity.pdbx_description
1 polymer ?
#
loop_
_entity_poly.entity_id
_entity_poly.type
_entity_poly.pdbx_seq_one_letter_code
_entity_poly.pdbx_strand_id
1 'polypeptide(L)'
;SAEPAVARDKHALHRVGHEARRHHQPQRLPLSYDHRYVGRDHGRQGRCHPRPLPERHSVLLQRPSHCRRLKAAGFNYYGNEPMYSGTTGEEFHANIFFGVCYYQRLRHMVKDKYQVRATGRVNNITRQPIKGRKVGGGIRFGEMERDSMLAHGSSFCLNDRLCKSSDVCKIMVCKKCGGTSSVSRQKSRFSDHIASTCITCQTDDHLTSIAVPYVFTYLLAELACSSRSNKKSYNYPIIHVIVIF
;
A
#
# COMPACT_ATOMS: atom_id res chain seq x y z
N SER A 1 54.01 -42.60 -11.85
CA SER A 1 53.38 -41.78 -12.89
C SER A 1 51.88 -41.73 -12.67
N ALA A 2 51.33 -40.52 -12.68
CA ALA A 2 49.90 -40.15 -12.71
C ALA A 2 49.08 -40.26 -11.41
N GLU A 3 49.04 -39.15 -10.66
CA GLU A 3 47.85 -38.67 -9.95
C GLU A 3 46.85 -38.10 -10.98
N PRO A 4 45.52 -38.30 -10.84
CA PRO A 4 44.56 -37.54 -11.61
C PRO A 4 44.19 -36.24 -10.89
N ALA A 5 44.54 -35.13 -11.54
CA ALA A 5 44.14 -33.78 -11.18
C ALA A 5 42.62 -33.59 -11.33
N VAL A 6 41.93 -33.34 -10.22
CA VAL A 6 40.65 -32.64 -10.21
C VAL A 6 40.86 -31.31 -9.50
N ALA A 7 41.52 -30.40 -10.22
CA ALA A 7 41.55 -28.99 -9.87
C ALA A 7 40.13 -28.42 -10.09
N ARG A 8 39.26 -28.60 -9.10
CA ARG A 8 38.00 -27.84 -9.04
C ARG A 8 38.33 -26.39 -8.75
N ASP A 9 38.01 -25.59 -9.75
CA ASP A 9 38.20 -24.16 -9.89
C ASP A 9 37.77 -23.37 -8.63
N LYS A 10 38.71 -23.16 -7.70
CA LYS A 10 38.49 -22.38 -6.46
C LYS A 10 38.32 -20.88 -6.73
N HIS A 11 38.62 -20.42 -7.95
CA HIS A 11 38.53 -19.02 -8.32
C HIS A 11 37.13 -18.57 -8.76
N ALA A 12 36.27 -19.47 -9.23
CA ALA A 12 34.89 -19.13 -9.64
C ALA A 12 33.94 -18.91 -8.46
N LEU A 13 34.09 -19.69 -7.37
CA LEU A 13 33.31 -19.51 -6.13
C LEU A 13 33.78 -18.32 -5.28
N HIS A 14 35.00 -17.84 -5.50
CA HIS A 14 35.56 -16.68 -4.81
C HIS A 14 34.90 -15.34 -5.20
N ARG A 15 34.13 -15.31 -6.30
CA ARG A 15 33.33 -14.14 -6.70
C ARG A 15 31.95 -14.10 -6.04
N VAL A 16 31.40 -15.25 -5.65
CA VAL A 16 30.05 -15.33 -5.05
C VAL A 16 30.09 -15.08 -3.53
N GLY A 17 31.21 -15.40 -2.86
CA GLY A 17 31.38 -15.22 -1.42
C GLY A 17 31.69 -13.79 -0.95
N HIS A 18 32.14 -12.90 -1.83
CA HIS A 18 32.45 -11.50 -1.50
C HIS A 18 31.24 -10.55 -1.60
N GLU A 19 30.08 -11.05 -2.08
CA GLU A 19 28.90 -10.26 -2.40
C GLU A 19 27.68 -10.49 -1.50
N ALA A 20 27.85 -11.10 -0.32
CA ALA A 20 26.90 -10.90 0.77
C ALA A 20 27.10 -9.49 1.38
N ARG A 21 26.86 -8.50 0.52
CA ARG A 21 26.89 -7.08 0.82
C ARG A 21 25.98 -6.87 2.02
N ARG A 22 26.54 -6.24 3.03
CA ARG A 22 25.79 -5.56 4.08
C ARG A 22 25.08 -4.39 3.43
N HIS A 23 24.06 -4.60 2.59
CA HIS A 23 23.47 -3.58 1.70
C HIS A 23 22.92 -2.36 2.44
N HIS A 24 22.50 -2.52 3.70
CA HIS A 24 22.10 -1.41 4.57
C HIS A 24 23.28 -0.55 5.08
N GLN A 25 24.50 -1.09 5.11
CA GLN A 25 25.66 -0.44 5.73
C GLN A 25 26.36 0.64 4.90
N PRO A 26 26.61 0.47 3.59
CA PRO A 26 27.26 1.53 2.84
C PRO A 26 26.34 2.73 2.62
N GLN A 27 25.01 2.55 2.73
CA GLN A 27 24.04 3.62 2.47
C GLN A 27 23.67 4.46 3.69
N ARG A 28 23.86 3.95 4.91
CA ARG A 28 23.65 4.69 6.17
C ARG A 28 24.91 4.51 6.98
N LEU A 29 25.66 5.57 7.30
CA LEU A 29 26.84 5.56 8.18
C LEU A 29 26.39 5.61 9.66
N PRO A 30 26.22 4.49 10.37
CA PRO A 30 25.67 4.50 11.71
C PRO A 30 26.86 4.43 12.67
N LEU A 31 27.15 5.55 13.35
CA LEU A 31 28.08 5.61 14.49
C LEU A 31 27.68 4.62 15.63
N SER A 32 26.49 4.02 15.56
CA SER A 32 25.98 3.02 16.50
C SER A 32 26.73 1.68 16.46
N TYR A 33 27.60 1.42 15.49
CA TYR A 33 28.38 0.18 15.47
C TYR A 33 29.41 0.08 16.59
N ASP A 34 29.89 1.22 17.10
CA ASP A 34 30.84 1.24 18.21
C ASP A 34 30.20 0.81 19.54
N HIS A 35 28.88 0.98 19.69
CA HIS A 35 28.13 0.44 20.84
C HIS A 35 28.17 -1.10 20.91
N ARG A 36 28.41 -1.82 19.80
CA ARG A 36 28.53 -3.28 19.81
C ARG A 36 29.82 -3.74 20.49
N TYR A 37 30.92 -3.01 20.28
CA TYR A 37 32.20 -3.26 20.95
C TYR A 37 32.08 -3.02 22.46
N VAL A 38 31.42 -1.92 22.82
CA VAL A 38 31.12 -1.56 24.22
C VAL A 38 30.24 -2.62 24.87
N GLY A 39 29.09 -2.94 24.26
CA GLY A 39 28.12 -3.87 24.83
C GLY A 39 28.69 -5.27 25.07
N ARG A 40 29.56 -5.74 24.18
CA ARG A 40 30.22 -7.04 24.32
C ARG A 40 31.24 -7.08 25.45
N ASP A 41 32.09 -6.07 25.55
CA ASP A 41 33.06 -5.98 26.64
C ASP A 41 32.36 -5.85 28.00
N HIS A 42 31.34 -5.01 28.07
CA HIS A 42 30.56 -4.77 29.28
C HIS A 42 29.75 -6.00 29.71
N GLY A 43 29.21 -6.76 28.75
CA GLY A 43 28.48 -8.00 29.02
C GLY A 43 29.34 -9.09 29.68
N ARG A 44 30.63 -9.19 29.34
CA ARG A 44 31.55 -10.16 29.96
C ARG A 44 32.10 -9.71 31.30
N GLN A 45 32.32 -8.41 31.48
CA GLN A 45 32.82 -7.85 32.74
C GLN A 45 31.72 -7.59 33.78
N GLY A 46 30.44 -7.75 33.42
CA GLY A 46 29.31 -7.45 34.31
C GLY A 46 29.18 -5.97 34.67
N ARG A 47 29.78 -5.06 33.88
CA ARG A 47 29.83 -3.62 34.18
C ARG A 47 28.81 -2.86 33.35
N CYS A 48 27.82 -2.25 33.97
CA CYS A 48 26.98 -1.21 33.35
C CYS A 48 27.53 0.16 33.75
N HIS A 49 28.39 0.77 32.94
CA HIS A 49 28.96 2.08 33.27
C HIS A 49 27.98 3.18 32.85
N PRO A 50 27.52 4.08 33.75
CA PRO A 50 26.54 5.12 33.41
C PRO A 50 27.23 6.41 32.95
N ARG A 51 28.39 6.34 32.28
CA ARG A 51 29.11 7.57 31.89
C ARG A 51 28.55 8.11 30.57
N PRO A 52 28.08 9.37 30.53
CA PRO A 52 27.92 10.08 29.27
C PRO A 52 29.28 10.10 28.57
N LEU A 53 29.33 9.70 27.29
CA LEU A 53 30.52 9.89 26.48
C LEU A 53 30.72 11.41 26.35
N PRO A 54 31.88 11.96 26.76
CA PRO A 54 32.12 13.39 26.62
C PRO A 54 32.14 13.76 25.13
N GLU A 55 31.47 14.86 24.78
CA GLU A 55 31.25 15.35 23.40
C GLU A 55 32.55 15.53 22.58
N ARG A 56 33.72 15.56 23.23
CA ARG A 56 35.00 15.90 22.60
C ARG A 56 35.78 14.74 21.99
N HIS A 57 35.28 13.50 22.06
CA HIS A 57 35.98 12.35 21.50
C HIS A 57 35.14 11.73 20.39
N SER A 58 35.55 11.98 19.14
CA SER A 58 34.99 11.26 18.00
C SER A 58 35.09 9.76 18.26
N VAL A 59 33.98 9.05 18.06
CA VAL A 59 33.83 7.62 18.39
C VAL A 59 34.91 6.75 17.71
N LEU A 60 35.41 7.21 16.55
CA LEU A 60 36.54 6.62 15.82
C LEU A 60 37.86 6.58 16.60
N LEU A 61 38.14 7.54 17.48
CA LEU A 61 39.37 7.59 18.29
C LEU A 61 39.34 6.63 19.49
N GLN A 62 38.15 6.19 19.92
CA GLN A 62 37.99 5.25 21.05
C GLN A 62 37.95 3.78 20.60
N ARG A 63 37.93 3.50 19.30
CA ARG A 63 37.97 2.13 18.76
C ARG A 63 39.16 1.30 19.29
N PRO A 64 40.39 1.83 19.32
CA PRO A 64 41.56 1.07 19.78
C PRO A 64 41.47 0.63 21.24
N SER A 65 40.85 1.44 22.11
CA SER A 65 40.72 1.09 23.54
C SER A 65 39.70 -0.04 23.76
N HIS A 66 38.58 -0.04 23.02
CA HIS A 66 37.61 -1.12 23.07
C HIS A 66 38.16 -2.43 22.48
N CYS A 67 38.89 -2.35 21.35
CA CYS A 67 39.55 -3.52 20.76
C CYS A 67 40.57 -4.17 21.73
N ARG A 68 41.34 -3.35 22.48
CA ARG A 68 42.26 -3.85 23.52
C ARG A 68 41.54 -4.55 24.66
N ARG A 69 40.42 -3.99 25.12
CA ARG A 69 39.57 -4.60 26.17
C ARG A 69 39.00 -5.94 25.72
N LEU A 70 38.53 -6.04 24.48
CA LEU A 70 38.08 -7.31 23.90
C LEU A 70 39.19 -8.35 23.84
N LYS A 71 40.41 -7.97 23.45
CA LYS A 71 41.57 -8.87 23.43
C LYS A 71 41.95 -9.34 24.84
N ALA A 72 41.94 -8.45 25.84
CA ALA A 72 42.16 -8.81 27.24
C ALA A 72 41.08 -9.76 27.77
N ALA A 73 39.86 -9.62 27.26
CA ALA A 73 38.77 -10.53 27.52
C ALA A 73 38.88 -11.84 26.71
N GLY A 74 39.86 -12.06 25.85
CA GLY A 74 39.99 -13.30 25.07
C GLY A 74 39.06 -13.38 23.85
N PHE A 75 38.54 -12.25 23.37
CA PHE A 75 37.84 -12.13 22.09
C PHE A 75 38.79 -11.65 20.98
N ASN A 76 38.38 -11.77 19.73
CA ASN A 76 39.12 -11.21 18.60
C ASN A 76 39.18 -9.68 18.70
N TYR A 77 40.33 -9.10 18.36
CA TYR A 77 40.61 -7.67 18.39
C TYR A 77 39.59 -6.84 17.59
N TYR A 78 39.14 -7.36 16.45
CA TYR A 78 38.15 -6.69 15.59
C TYR A 78 36.69 -7.01 15.95
N GLY A 79 36.45 -7.88 16.95
CA GLY A 79 35.12 -8.32 17.36
C GLY A 79 34.47 -9.35 16.41
N ASN A 80 35.24 -9.93 15.48
CA ASN A 80 34.76 -10.95 14.55
C ASN A 80 35.04 -12.35 15.12
N GLU A 81 34.09 -13.27 15.03
CA GLU A 81 34.25 -14.64 15.52
C GLU A 81 33.87 -15.68 14.47
N PRO A 82 34.49 -16.88 14.51
CA PRO A 82 34.05 -18.00 13.72
C PRO A 82 32.66 -18.43 14.20
N MET A 83 31.75 -18.63 13.25
CA MET A 83 30.40 -19.12 13.53
C MET A 83 30.17 -20.35 12.65
N TYR A 84 29.31 -21.25 13.13
CA TYR A 84 28.91 -22.45 12.41
C TYR A 84 27.49 -22.28 11.88
N SER A 85 27.24 -22.85 10.71
CA SER A 85 25.92 -22.88 10.09
C SER A 85 24.99 -23.80 10.87
N GLY A 86 23.84 -23.28 11.31
CA GLY A 86 22.83 -24.07 12.03
C GLY A 86 22.15 -25.14 11.18
N THR A 87 22.23 -25.05 9.85
CA THR A 87 21.61 -26.02 8.93
C THR A 87 22.57 -27.13 8.51
N THR A 88 23.85 -26.80 8.26
CA THR A 88 24.84 -27.75 7.70
C THR A 88 25.90 -28.19 8.71
N GLY A 89 26.08 -27.47 9.82
CA GLY A 89 27.13 -27.76 10.81
C GLY A 89 28.54 -27.33 10.39
N GLU A 90 28.72 -26.84 9.17
CA GLU A 90 30.02 -26.36 8.66
C GLU A 90 30.33 -24.94 9.15
N GLU A 91 31.63 -24.62 9.25
CA GLU A 91 32.10 -23.27 9.60
C GLU A 91 31.86 -22.29 8.46
N PHE A 92 31.42 -21.08 8.77
CA PHE A 92 31.30 -20.03 7.75
C PHE A 92 32.67 -19.63 7.20
N HIS A 93 32.76 -19.41 5.89
CA HIS A 93 34.00 -18.97 5.22
C HIS A 93 34.59 -17.65 5.74
N ALA A 94 33.78 -16.82 6.42
CA ALA A 94 34.21 -15.53 6.94
C ALA A 94 33.79 -15.37 8.40
N ASN A 95 34.67 -14.76 9.18
CA ASN A 95 34.40 -14.42 10.58
C ASN A 95 33.29 -13.37 10.66
N ILE A 96 32.24 -13.67 11.43
CA ILE A 96 31.05 -12.82 11.55
C ILE A 96 31.28 -11.81 12.69
N PHE A 97 30.98 -10.54 12.42
CA PHE A 97 31.02 -9.49 13.43
C PHE A 97 29.79 -9.59 14.35
N PHE A 98 30.02 -9.88 15.64
CA PHE A 98 28.96 -10.06 16.64
C PHE A 98 29.17 -9.14 17.85
N GLY A 99 28.07 -8.64 18.41
CA GLY A 99 28.11 -7.79 19.60
C GLY A 99 26.72 -7.42 20.10
N VAL A 100 26.67 -6.96 21.35
CA VAL A 100 25.41 -6.64 22.04
C VAL A 100 24.99 -5.21 21.69
N CYS A 101 23.78 -5.06 21.17
CA CYS A 101 23.13 -3.77 20.89
C CYS A 101 21.89 -3.62 21.77
N TYR A 102 21.67 -2.40 22.27
CA TYR A 102 20.38 -2.05 22.84
C TYR A 102 19.40 -1.70 21.72
N TYR A 103 18.28 -2.44 21.65
CA TYR A 103 17.21 -2.20 20.69
C TYR A 103 15.99 -1.61 21.40
N GLN A 104 15.37 -0.62 20.77
CA GLN A 104 14.11 -0.05 21.23
C GLN A 104 12.96 -0.58 20.36
N ARG A 105 11.92 -1.10 21.01
CA ARG A 105 10.70 -1.51 20.32
C ARG A 105 9.82 -0.28 20.07
N LEU A 106 9.50 -0.02 18.81
CA LEU A 106 8.62 1.08 18.43
C LEU A 106 7.15 0.73 18.70
N ARG A 107 6.35 1.75 19.04
CA ARG A 107 4.92 1.62 19.34
C ARG A 107 4.05 1.22 18.14
N HIS A 108 4.52 1.46 16.91
CA HIS A 108 3.72 1.23 15.71
C HIS A 108 3.69 -0.26 15.36
N MET A 109 2.58 -0.91 15.67
CA MET A 109 2.37 -2.32 15.34
C MET A 109 1.68 -2.48 13.98
N VAL A 110 2.02 -3.55 13.25
CA VAL A 110 1.37 -3.91 11.97
C VAL A 110 -0.11 -4.24 12.18
N LYS A 111 -0.45 -4.81 13.34
CA LYS A 111 -1.83 -5.15 13.74
C LYS A 111 -2.77 -3.94 13.68
N ASP A 112 -2.27 -2.74 13.91
CA ASP A 112 -3.12 -1.55 13.88
C ASP A 112 -3.41 -1.06 12.47
N LYS A 113 -2.68 -1.54 11.44
CA LYS A 113 -2.67 -0.97 10.08
C LYS A 113 -3.50 -1.74 9.04
N TYR A 114 -3.84 -3.01 9.28
CA TYR A 114 -4.60 -3.78 8.29
C TYR A 114 -6.07 -3.30 8.21
N GLN A 115 -6.64 -3.36 7.01
CA GLN A 115 -8.04 -3.03 6.75
C GLN A 115 -8.54 -3.90 5.61
N VAL A 116 -9.69 -4.54 5.83
CA VAL A 116 -10.35 -5.41 4.86
C VAL A 116 -11.82 -5.04 4.80
N ARG A 117 -12.40 -5.07 3.61
CA ARG A 117 -13.82 -4.80 3.37
C ARG A 117 -14.31 -5.67 2.22
N ALA A 118 -15.41 -6.37 2.44
CA ALA A 118 -16.19 -7.02 1.38
C ALA A 118 -17.39 -6.14 1.02
N THR A 119 -18.38 -6.06 1.93
CA THR A 119 -19.54 -5.16 1.85
C THR A 119 -19.66 -4.40 3.16
N GLY A 120 -20.29 -3.22 3.14
CA GLY A 120 -20.44 -2.43 4.36
C GLY A 120 -21.34 -1.22 4.14
N ARG A 121 -21.38 -0.35 5.16
CA ARG A 121 -22.17 0.88 5.12
C ARG A 121 -21.72 1.78 3.96
N VAL A 122 -22.71 2.44 3.37
CA VAL A 122 -22.56 3.41 2.29
C VAL A 122 -23.04 4.78 2.75
N ASN A 123 -22.55 5.82 2.12
CA ASN A 123 -23.03 7.18 2.34
C ASN A 123 -24.44 7.32 1.76
N ASN A 124 -25.35 8.02 2.45
CA ASN A 124 -26.72 8.20 1.97
C ASN A 124 -26.79 9.07 0.70
N ILE A 125 -25.91 10.07 0.59
CA ILE A 125 -25.93 11.03 -0.53
C ILE A 125 -25.30 10.44 -1.79
N THR A 126 -24.15 9.76 -1.68
CA THR A 126 -23.41 9.28 -2.85
C THR A 126 -23.54 7.78 -3.09
N ARG A 127 -24.10 7.03 -2.14
CA ARG A 127 -24.11 5.55 -2.11
C ARG A 127 -22.72 4.89 -2.18
N GLN A 128 -21.65 5.67 -2.04
CA GLN A 128 -20.29 5.15 -2.02
C GLN A 128 -19.90 4.64 -0.62
N PRO A 129 -18.91 3.72 -0.53
CA PRO A 129 -18.28 3.34 0.72
C PRO A 129 -17.86 4.51 1.62
N ILE A 130 -18.25 4.47 2.89
CA ILE A 130 -17.83 5.48 3.88
C ILE A 130 -16.32 5.45 4.16
N LYS A 131 -15.77 6.58 4.64
CA LYS A 131 -14.37 6.69 5.07
C LYS A 131 -14.19 6.20 6.51
N GLY A 132 -13.05 5.56 6.79
CA GLY A 132 -12.57 5.30 8.15
C GLY A 132 -12.47 3.82 8.51
N ARG A 133 -11.31 3.42 9.04
CA ARG A 133 -11.02 2.01 9.39
C ARG A 133 -11.96 1.45 10.46
N LYS A 134 -12.23 2.23 11.52
CA LYS A 134 -13.09 1.80 12.64
C LYS A 134 -14.51 1.43 12.21
N VAL A 135 -14.99 2.01 11.12
CA VAL A 135 -16.35 1.81 10.60
C VAL A 135 -16.38 0.82 9.44
N GLY A 136 -15.25 0.13 9.16
CA GLY A 136 -15.15 -0.75 7.99
C GLY A 136 -15.24 0.00 6.66
N GLY A 137 -14.67 1.21 6.62
CA GLY A 137 -14.69 2.07 5.45
C GLY A 137 -14.03 1.46 4.21
N GLY A 138 -14.34 2.01 3.05
CA GLY A 138 -13.72 1.62 1.78
C GLY A 138 -12.29 2.13 1.67
N ILE A 139 -11.51 1.50 0.78
CA ILE A 139 -10.23 2.03 0.32
C ILE A 139 -10.54 3.00 -0.82
N ARG A 140 -9.95 4.20 -0.78
CA ARG A 140 -10.13 5.20 -1.83
C ARG A 140 -9.26 4.81 -3.02
N PHE A 141 -9.90 4.68 -4.17
CA PHE A 141 -9.23 4.64 -5.46
C PHE A 141 -9.17 6.09 -5.99
N GLY A 142 -7.97 6.63 -6.12
CA GLY A 142 -7.75 8.01 -6.50
C GLY A 142 -7.51 8.18 -7.99
N GLU A 143 -7.10 9.41 -8.34
CA GLU A 143 -6.78 9.80 -9.71
C GLU A 143 -5.52 9.09 -10.22
N MET A 144 -4.48 9.00 -9.39
CA MET A 144 -3.23 8.35 -9.77
C MET A 144 -3.43 6.86 -10.08
N GLU A 145 -4.28 6.18 -9.32
CA GLU A 145 -4.57 4.76 -9.55
C GLU A 145 -5.42 4.55 -10.82
N ARG A 146 -6.34 5.49 -11.11
CA ARG A 146 -7.09 5.50 -12.38
C ARG A 146 -6.14 5.62 -13.56
N ASP A 147 -5.25 6.60 -13.52
CA ASP A 147 -4.35 6.89 -14.64
C ASP A 147 -3.35 5.75 -14.87
N SER A 148 -2.88 5.12 -13.79
CA SER A 148 -2.08 3.89 -13.88
C SER A 148 -2.83 2.74 -14.55
N MET A 149 -4.09 2.48 -14.18
CA MET A 149 -4.88 1.41 -14.82
C MET A 149 -5.24 1.70 -16.27
N LEU A 150 -5.45 2.97 -16.62
CA LEU A 150 -5.62 3.41 -18.01
C LEU A 150 -4.35 3.17 -18.83
N ALA A 151 -3.17 3.48 -18.29
CA ALA A 151 -1.90 3.23 -18.96
C ALA A 151 -1.65 1.73 -19.23
N HIS A 152 -2.14 0.85 -18.35
CA HIS A 152 -2.11 -0.60 -18.57
C HIS A 152 -3.17 -1.10 -19.57
N GLY A 153 -4.09 -0.26 -20.05
CA GLY A 153 -5.18 -0.65 -20.96
C GLY A 153 -6.24 -1.55 -20.33
N SER A 154 -6.31 -1.62 -18.99
CA SER A 154 -7.22 -2.52 -18.26
C SER A 154 -8.58 -1.88 -18.01
N SER A 155 -9.35 -1.67 -19.09
CA SER A 155 -10.67 -1.01 -19.05
C SER A 155 -11.70 -1.75 -18.19
N PHE A 156 -11.75 -3.08 -18.27
CA PHE A 156 -12.67 -3.89 -17.47
C PHE A 156 -12.41 -3.77 -15.96
N CYS A 157 -11.14 -3.79 -15.54
CA CYS A 157 -10.75 -3.60 -14.15
C CYS A 157 -11.09 -2.20 -13.66
N LEU A 158 -10.87 -1.18 -14.49
CA LEU A 158 -11.20 0.19 -14.17
C LEU A 158 -12.71 0.39 -13.98
N ASN A 159 -13.53 -0.14 -14.90
CA ASN A 159 -14.99 -0.10 -14.77
C ASN A 159 -15.48 -0.87 -13.53
N ASP A 160 -14.87 -2.01 -13.22
CA ASP A 160 -15.20 -2.76 -12.01
C ASP A 160 -14.95 -1.96 -10.73
N ARG A 161 -13.79 -1.31 -10.62
CA ARG A 161 -13.40 -0.52 -9.45
C ARG A 161 -14.19 0.79 -9.32
N LEU A 162 -14.36 1.53 -10.41
CA LEU A 162 -14.98 2.86 -10.36
C LEU A 162 -16.51 2.82 -10.39
N CYS A 163 -17.13 1.82 -11.03
CA CYS A 163 -18.59 1.78 -11.23
C CYS A 163 -19.23 0.57 -10.54
N LYS A 164 -18.89 -0.67 -10.95
CA LYS A 164 -19.64 -1.87 -10.53
C LYS A 164 -19.55 -2.15 -9.03
N SER A 165 -18.36 -2.02 -8.45
CA SER A 165 -18.11 -2.29 -7.02
C SER A 165 -18.42 -1.10 -6.10
N SER A 166 -18.59 0.10 -6.67
CA SER A 166 -18.75 1.34 -5.91
C SER A 166 -20.21 1.75 -5.78
N ASP A 167 -20.84 2.21 -6.87
CA ASP A 167 -22.14 2.89 -6.81
C ASP A 167 -22.99 2.70 -8.07
N VAL A 168 -22.94 1.52 -8.70
CA VAL A 168 -23.80 1.21 -9.86
C VAL A 168 -25.29 1.34 -9.52
N CYS A 169 -26.03 2.09 -10.33
CA CYS A 169 -27.48 2.21 -10.23
C CYS A 169 -28.16 2.13 -11.60
N LYS A 170 -29.38 1.58 -11.64
CA LYS A 170 -30.21 1.50 -12.85
C LYS A 170 -31.23 2.62 -12.82
N ILE A 171 -31.22 3.45 -13.85
CA ILE A 171 -32.10 4.63 -13.94
C ILE A 171 -32.91 4.53 -15.23
N MET A 172 -34.15 5.02 -15.16
CA MET A 172 -35.00 5.15 -16.33
C MET A 172 -34.77 6.51 -16.98
N VAL A 173 -34.54 6.50 -18.29
CA VAL A 173 -34.36 7.70 -19.11
C VAL A 173 -35.33 7.62 -20.29
N CYS A 174 -35.98 8.73 -20.61
CA CYS A 174 -36.85 8.82 -21.78
C CYS A 174 -36.03 9.24 -23.02
N LYS A 175 -36.13 8.47 -24.11
CA LYS A 175 -35.42 8.73 -25.38
C LYS A 175 -35.80 10.04 -26.06
N LYS A 176 -37.05 10.51 -25.88
CA LYS A 176 -37.56 11.72 -26.54
C LYS A 176 -37.17 13.01 -25.82
N CYS A 177 -37.28 13.05 -24.49
CA CYS A 177 -36.96 14.26 -23.72
C CYS A 177 -35.55 14.27 -23.12
N GLY A 178 -34.84 13.13 -23.11
CA GLY A 178 -33.48 13.02 -22.56
C GLY A 178 -33.38 13.20 -21.04
N GLY A 179 -34.48 13.54 -20.36
CA GLY A 179 -34.51 13.77 -18.93
C GLY A 179 -34.45 12.47 -18.13
N THR A 180 -33.59 12.45 -17.11
CA THR A 180 -33.56 11.41 -16.07
C THR A 180 -34.58 11.69 -14.96
N SER A 181 -34.82 12.96 -14.63
CA SER A 181 -35.73 13.39 -13.55
C SER A 181 -37.20 13.50 -13.95
N SER A 182 -37.52 13.39 -15.24
CA SER A 182 -38.89 13.49 -15.75
C SER A 182 -39.68 12.18 -15.62
N VAL A 183 -39.04 11.08 -15.18
CA VAL A 183 -39.71 9.78 -15.05
C VAL A 183 -40.38 9.67 -13.69
N SER A 184 -41.71 9.61 -13.69
CA SER A 184 -42.52 9.29 -12.53
C SER A 184 -42.68 7.78 -12.42
N ARG A 185 -42.48 7.22 -11.22
CA ARG A 185 -42.86 5.85 -10.91
C ARG A 185 -44.04 5.89 -9.96
N GLN A 186 -45.20 5.45 -10.42
CA GLN A 186 -46.39 5.35 -9.59
C GLN A 186 -46.78 3.89 -9.41
N LYS A 187 -46.96 3.49 -8.15
CA LYS A 187 -47.57 2.19 -7.84
C LYS A 187 -49.07 2.35 -7.96
N SER A 188 -49.71 1.50 -8.75
CA SER A 188 -51.17 1.53 -8.84
C SER A 188 -51.79 1.10 -7.50
N ARG A 189 -52.93 1.68 -7.13
CA ARG A 189 -53.62 1.33 -5.86
C ARG A 189 -54.25 -0.06 -5.89
N PHE A 190 -54.51 -0.59 -7.08
CA PHE A 190 -55.30 -1.80 -7.30
C PHE A 190 -54.46 -3.01 -7.77
N SER A 191 -53.29 -2.75 -8.35
CA SER A 191 -52.37 -3.77 -8.84
C SER A 191 -50.95 -3.49 -8.34
N ASP A 192 -50.18 -4.55 -8.08
CA ASP A 192 -48.77 -4.45 -7.73
C ASP A 192 -47.87 -4.01 -8.90
N HIS A 193 -48.43 -3.77 -10.09
CA HIS A 193 -47.68 -3.21 -11.21
C HIS A 193 -47.26 -1.75 -10.95
N ILE A 194 -45.97 -1.49 -11.14
CA ILE A 194 -45.36 -0.16 -11.09
C ILE A 194 -45.37 0.39 -12.52
N ALA A 195 -46.24 1.35 -12.79
CA ALA A 195 -46.22 2.08 -14.05
C ALA A 195 -45.16 3.18 -13.96
N SER A 196 -44.26 3.22 -14.92
CA SER A 196 -43.32 4.33 -15.09
C SER A 196 -43.76 5.15 -16.28
N THR A 197 -44.02 6.44 -16.06
CA THR A 197 -44.47 7.35 -17.12
C THR A 197 -43.58 8.59 -17.15
N CYS A 198 -43.35 9.16 -18.33
CA CYS A 198 -42.61 10.42 -18.44
C CYS A 198 -43.56 11.60 -18.19
N ILE A 199 -43.27 12.46 -17.21
CA ILE A 199 -44.08 13.65 -16.88
C ILE A 199 -44.13 14.64 -18.05
N THR A 200 -43.01 14.79 -18.76
CA THR A 200 -42.89 15.74 -19.88
C THR A 200 -43.55 15.25 -21.16
N CYS A 201 -43.46 13.95 -21.45
CA CYS A 201 -43.97 13.36 -22.70
C CYS A 201 -45.31 12.65 -22.53
N GLN A 202 -45.78 12.45 -21.29
CA GLN A 202 -47.00 11.70 -20.92
C GLN A 202 -47.15 10.36 -21.66
N THR A 203 -46.02 9.72 -21.97
CA THR A 203 -45.95 8.51 -22.78
C THR A 203 -44.97 7.52 -22.16
N ASP A 204 -45.28 6.24 -22.32
CA ASP A 204 -44.52 5.13 -21.72
C ASP A 204 -43.59 4.45 -22.75
N ASP A 205 -43.90 4.59 -24.03
CA ASP A 205 -43.26 3.88 -25.15
C ASP A 205 -41.75 4.15 -25.31
N HIS A 206 -41.25 5.26 -24.76
CA HIS A 206 -39.87 5.72 -24.97
C HIS A 206 -38.97 5.63 -23.73
N LEU A 207 -39.37 4.86 -22.72
CA LEU A 207 -38.59 4.66 -21.51
C LEU A 207 -37.55 3.55 -21.67
N THR A 208 -36.31 3.84 -21.26
CA THR A 208 -35.22 2.86 -21.28
C THR A 208 -34.43 2.89 -19.99
N SER A 209 -34.03 1.71 -19.50
CA SER A 209 -33.16 1.59 -18.32
C SER A 209 -31.69 1.64 -18.73
N ILE A 210 -30.91 2.52 -18.12
CA ILE A 210 -29.46 2.63 -18.31
C ILE A 210 -28.78 2.41 -16.94
N ALA A 211 -27.61 1.76 -16.94
CA ALA A 211 -26.77 1.63 -15.76
C ALA A 211 -25.75 2.77 -15.73
N VAL A 212 -25.75 3.57 -14.66
CA VAL A 212 -24.78 4.64 -14.43
C VAL A 212 -24.38 4.68 -12.96
N PRO A 213 -23.23 5.29 -12.60
CA PRO A 213 -22.89 5.56 -11.21
C PRO A 213 -23.94 6.48 -10.54
N TYR A 214 -24.29 6.21 -9.29
CA TYR A 214 -25.26 7.01 -8.54
C TYR A 214 -24.79 8.45 -8.34
N VAL A 215 -23.48 8.68 -8.20
CA VAL A 215 -22.93 10.04 -8.09
C VAL A 215 -23.22 10.89 -9.33
N PHE A 216 -23.32 10.29 -10.52
CA PHE A 216 -23.70 11.02 -11.72
C PHE A 216 -25.13 11.58 -11.63
N THR A 217 -26.04 10.85 -10.99
CA THR A 217 -27.43 11.31 -10.75
C THR A 217 -27.49 12.49 -9.81
N TYR A 218 -26.65 12.44 -8.77
CA TYR A 218 -26.53 13.51 -7.80
C TYR A 218 -25.96 14.76 -8.46
N LEU A 219 -24.93 14.61 -9.30
CA LEU A 219 -24.39 15.70 -10.11
C LEU A 219 -25.46 16.33 -11.03
N LEU A 220 -26.25 15.52 -11.72
CA LEU A 220 -27.34 16.02 -12.56
C LEU A 220 -28.41 16.77 -11.74
N ALA A 221 -28.71 16.32 -10.52
CA ALA A 221 -29.65 17.01 -9.63
C ALA A 221 -29.13 18.37 -9.16
N GLU A 222 -27.85 18.45 -8.79
CA GLU A 222 -27.21 19.72 -8.39
C GLU A 222 -27.13 20.71 -9.57
N LEU A 223 -26.77 20.23 -10.76
CA LEU A 223 -26.77 21.06 -11.97
C LEU A 223 -28.16 21.58 -12.31
N ALA A 224 -29.20 20.73 -12.21
CA ALA A 224 -30.58 21.13 -12.44
C ALA A 224 -31.08 22.19 -11.43
N CYS A 225 -30.63 22.12 -10.18
CA CYS A 225 -30.94 23.11 -9.16
C CYS A 225 -30.28 24.46 -9.46
N SER A 226 -29.01 24.46 -9.88
CA SER A 226 -28.26 25.67 -10.21
C SER A 226 -28.70 26.32 -11.52
N SER A 227 -29.21 25.56 -12.49
CA SER A 227 -29.57 26.07 -13.82
C SER A 227 -31.01 26.59 -13.87
N ARG A 228 -31.27 27.74 -13.23
CA ARG A 228 -32.55 28.46 -13.39
C ARG A 228 -32.60 29.38 -14.63
N SER A 229 -31.60 29.32 -15.53
CA SER A 229 -31.46 30.31 -16.63
C SER A 229 -31.23 29.77 -18.05
N ASN A 230 -31.15 28.47 -18.30
CA ASN A 230 -31.04 27.98 -19.68
C ASN A 230 -32.01 26.83 -19.99
N LYS A 231 -33.21 27.23 -20.42
CA LYS A 231 -34.20 26.42 -21.15
C LYS A 231 -33.69 26.03 -22.56
N LYS A 232 -32.41 25.73 -22.73
CA LYS A 232 -31.96 25.03 -23.93
C LYS A 232 -31.95 23.58 -23.56
N SER A 233 -32.92 22.85 -24.12
CA SER A 233 -32.95 21.40 -24.16
C SER A 233 -31.53 20.90 -24.34
N TYR A 234 -30.96 20.37 -23.25
CA TYR A 234 -29.73 19.61 -23.28
C TYR A 234 -30.09 18.28 -23.96
N ASN A 235 -30.43 18.32 -25.27
CA ASN A 235 -30.38 17.22 -26.23
C ASN A 235 -28.90 16.89 -26.49
N TYR A 236 -28.12 16.76 -25.43
CA TYR A 236 -26.91 15.98 -25.52
C TYR A 236 -27.45 14.57 -25.43
N PRO A 237 -27.20 13.69 -26.41
CA PRO A 237 -27.40 12.29 -26.17
C PRO A 237 -26.49 11.94 -24.99
N ILE A 238 -27.04 11.96 -23.78
CA ILE A 238 -26.39 11.49 -22.55
C ILE A 238 -25.90 10.05 -22.80
N ILE A 239 -26.52 9.35 -23.74
CA ILE A 239 -26.13 8.09 -24.35
C ILE A 239 -24.70 8.11 -24.92
N HIS A 240 -24.25 9.15 -25.64
CA HIS A 240 -22.89 9.16 -26.24
C HIS A 240 -21.78 9.40 -25.20
N VAL A 241 -22.06 10.10 -24.09
CA VAL A 241 -21.08 10.28 -23.00
C VAL A 241 -20.99 9.03 -22.13
N ILE A 242 -22.08 8.26 -22.01
CA ILE A 242 -22.12 7.01 -21.24
C ILE A 242 -21.41 5.85 -21.97
N VAL A 243 -21.32 5.86 -23.30
CA VAL A 243 -20.65 4.78 -24.09
C VAL A 243 -19.11 4.85 -24.01
N ILE A 244 -18.54 5.93 -23.46
CA ILE A 244 -17.07 6.06 -23.29
C ILE A 244 -16.59 5.52 -21.92
N PHE A 245 -17.50 5.09 -21.04
CA PHE A 245 -17.17 4.46 -19.73
C PHE A 245 -17.57 2.98 -19.65
#